data_AF-A0A0C1VNT4-F1
#
_entry.id   AF-A0A0C1VNT4-F1
#
_cell.length_a   1.000
_cell.length_b   1.000
_cell.length_c   1.000
_cell.angle_alpha   90.00
_cell.angle_beta   90.00
_cell.angle_gamma   90.00
#
_symmetry.space_group_name_H-M   'P 1'
#
loop_
_entity.id
_entity.type
_entity.pdbx_description
1 polymer ?
#
loop_
_entity_poly.entity_id
_entity_poly.type
_entity_poly.pdbx_seq_one_letter_code
_entity_poly.pdbx_strand_id
1 'polypeptide(L)' 'MQVNCSTSHILNKTVSDDELCLLGRMIDNGFFGAIQRSFFESFVSRKSIENYLNAHTSNVGEANH' A
#
# COMPACT_ATOMS: atom_id res chain seq x y z
N MET A 1 27.00 -10.84 -8.80
CA MET A 1 26.18 -10.97 -7.57
C MET A 1 24.75 -11.26 -8.01
N GLN A 2 24.21 -12.45 -7.71
CA GLN A 2 22.87 -12.87 -8.16
C GLN A 2 21.84 -12.41 -7.12
N VAL A 3 21.06 -11.39 -7.46
CA VAL A 3 19.99 -10.88 -6.60
C VAL A 3 18.82 -11.83 -6.63
N ASN A 4 18.76 -12.69 -5.62
CA ASN A 4 17.68 -13.66 -5.42
C ASN A 4 16.44 -12.91 -4.90
N CYS A 5 15.75 -12.17 -5.77
CA CYS A 5 14.52 -11.47 -5.42
C CYS A 5 13.36 -12.47 -5.41
N SER A 6 13.26 -13.25 -4.33
CA SER A 6 12.07 -14.08 -4.10
C SER A 6 10.83 -13.19 -4.11
N THR A 7 9.88 -13.48 -5.01
CA THR A 7 8.60 -12.78 -5.16
C THR A 7 7.87 -12.60 -3.81
N SER A 8 8.07 -13.52 -2.88
CA SER A 8 7.52 -13.46 -1.52
C SER A 8 8.05 -12.27 -0.70
N HIS A 9 9.27 -11.77 -0.98
CA HIS A 9 9.87 -10.66 -0.24
C HIS A 9 9.35 -9.28 -0.70
N ILE A 10 8.81 -9.19 -1.92
CA ILE A 10 8.21 -7.95 -2.45
C ILE A 10 6.74 -7.85 -2.02
N LEU A 11 6.03 -8.99 -1.93
CA LEU A 11 4.63 -9.04 -1.51
C LEU A 11 4.41 -8.79 -0.02
N ASN A 12 5.42 -9.07 0.82
CA ASN A 12 5.38 -8.79 2.26
C ASN A 12 5.80 -7.36 2.63
N LYS A 13 6.15 -6.53 1.65
CA LYS A 13 6.43 -5.12 1.92
C LYS A 13 5.10 -4.40 2.10
N THR A 14 4.82 -3.98 3.33
CA THR A 14 3.80 -2.99 3.63
C THR A 14 4.04 -1.77 2.75
N VAL A 15 3.07 -1.44 1.90
CA VAL A 15 3.12 -0.20 1.12
C VAL A 15 2.91 0.94 2.10
N SER A 16 3.86 1.86 2.19
CA SER A 16 3.79 2.97 3.14
C SER A 16 2.72 3.98 2.72
N ASP A 17 2.19 4.76 3.67
CA ASP A 17 1.19 5.78 3.37
C ASP A 17 1.72 6.84 2.38
N ASP A 18 3.01 7.19 2.47
CA ASP A 18 3.69 8.07 1.51
C ASP A 18 3.68 7.52 0.07
N GLU A 19 3.88 6.20 -0.10
CA GLU A 19 3.85 5.55 -1.41
C GLU A 19 2.43 5.56 -2.00
N LEU A 20 1.41 5.35 -1.15
CA LEU A 20 0.00 5.47 -1.55
C LEU A 20 -0.38 6.90 -1.90
N CYS A 21 0.11 7.89 -1.14
CA CYS A 21 -0.12 9.30 -1.40
C CYS A 21 0.49 9.72 -2.74
N LEU A 22 1.72 9.30 -3.03
CA LEU A 22 2.36 9.55 -4.32
C LEU A 22 1.58 8.91 -5.46
N LEU A 23 1.12 7.66 -5.30
CA LEU A 23 0.30 6.98 -6.30
C LEU A 23 -1.04 7.70 -6.53
N GLY A 24 -1.69 8.18 -5.47
CA GLY A 24 -2.88 9.04 -5.55
C GLY A 24 -2.66 10.30 -6.38
N ARG A 25 -1.53 10.99 -6.17
CA ARG A 25 -1.15 12.18 -6.95
C ARG A 25 -0.90 11.84 -8.43
N MET A 26 -0.30 10.69 -8.73
CA MET A 26 -0.10 10.25 -10.12
C MET A 26 -1.43 9.95 -10.82
N ILE A 27 -2.40 9.37 -10.10
CA ILE A 27 -3.77 9.17 -10.59
C ILE A 27 -4.43 10.52 -10.93
N ASP A 28 -4.38 11.48 -10.00
CA ASP A 28 -4.99 12.80 -10.16
C ASP A 28 -4.39 13.59 -11.32
N ASN A 29 -3.06 13.55 -11.46
CA ASN A 29 -2.32 14.18 -12.54
C ASN A 29 -2.50 13.49 -13.91
N GLY A 30 -3.28 12.40 -14.00
CA GLY A 30 -3.61 11.75 -15.27
C GLY A 30 -2.47 10.91 -15.88
N PHE A 31 -1.52 10.43 -15.07
CA PHE A 31 -0.42 9.58 -15.56
C PHE A 31 -0.89 8.22 -16.10
N PHE A 32 -2.09 7.78 -15.71
CA PHE A 32 -2.63 6.48 -16.07
C PHE A 32 -3.81 6.60 -17.04
N GLY A 33 -3.88 5.67 -18.00
CA GLY A 33 -5.06 5.52 -18.86
C GLY A 33 -6.28 5.06 -18.07
N ALA A 34 -7.49 5.26 -18.62
CA ALA A 34 -8.76 5.02 -17.91
C ALA A 34 -8.89 3.63 -17.25
N ILE A 35 -8.41 2.58 -17.93
CA ILE A 35 -8.45 1.20 -17.41
C ILE A 35 -7.48 1.03 -16.22
N GLN A 36 -6.27 1.59 -16.34
CA GLN A 36 -5.26 1.52 -15.28
C GLN A 36 -5.67 2.36 -14.07
N ARG A 37 -6.28 3.52 -14.31
CA ARG A 37 -6.76 4.42 -13.26
C ARG A 37 -7.72 3.70 -12.29
N SER A 38 -8.75 3.03 -12.80
CA SER A 38 -9.71 2.30 -11.96
C SER A 38 -9.04 1.22 -11.10
N PHE A 39 -8.04 0.52 -11.66
CA PHE A 39 -7.26 -0.47 -10.93
C PHE A 39 -6.44 0.17 -9.79
N PHE A 40 -5.72 1.26 -10.08
CA PHE A 40 -4.88 1.93 -9.09
C PHE A 40 -5.71 2.65 -8.01
N GLU A 41 -6.86 3.23 -8.35
CA GLU A 41 -7.80 3.80 -7.37
C GLU A 41 -8.29 2.72 -6.39
N SER A 42 -8.68 1.55 -6.91
CA SER A 42 -9.09 0.40 -6.09
C SER A 42 -7.94 -0.18 -5.26
N PHE A 43 -6.71 -0.10 -5.77
CA PHE A 43 -5.52 -0.52 -5.04
C PHE A 43 -5.19 0.43 -3.88
N VAL A 44 -5.16 1.74 -4.13
CA VAL A 44 -4.89 2.77 -3.10
C VAL A 44 -5.92 2.68 -1.97
N SER A 45 -7.20 2.54 -2.32
CA SER A 45 -8.28 2.40 -1.33
C SER A 45 -8.06 1.19 -0.41
N ARG A 46 -7.83 0.00 -0.98
CA ARG A 46 -7.60 -1.24 -0.19
C ARG A 46 -6.38 -1.13 0.70
N LYS A 47 -5.23 -0.70 0.15
CA LYS A 47 -3.99 -0.59 0.93
C LYS A 47 -4.09 0.46 2.04
N SER A 48 -4.80 1.57 1.81
CA SER A 48 -5.01 2.60 2.85
C SER A 48 -5.82 2.04 4.03
N ILE A 49 -6.85 1.26 3.74
CA ILE A 49 -7.66 0.58 4.76
C ILE A 49 -6.81 -0.46 5.51
N GLU A 50 -6.04 -1.28 4.80
CA GLU A 50 -5.12 -2.24 5.42
C GLU A 50 -4.10 -1.54 6.32
N ASN A 51 -3.51 -0.43 5.88
CA ASN A 51 -2.55 0.35 6.66
C ASN A 51 -3.20 0.92 7.93
N TYR A 52 -4.40 1.49 7.81
CA TYR A 52 -5.17 1.98 8.95
C TYR A 52 -5.44 0.85 9.95
N LEU A 53 -5.99 -0.28 9.49
CA LEU A 53 -6.28 -1.42 10.36
C LEU A 53 -5.02 -1.98 11.02
N ASN A 54 -3.90 -2.08 10.31
CA ASN A 54 -2.62 -2.52 10.89
C ASN A 54 -2.13 -1.55 11.97
N ALA A 55 -2.18 -0.24 11.72
CA ALA A 55 -1.81 0.78 12.71
C ALA A 55 -2.70 0.72 13.98
N HIS A 56 -3.98 0.39 13.83
CA HIS A 56 -4.93 0.34 14.95
C HIS A 56 -5.02 -1.02 15.65
N THR A 57 -4.65 -2.12 14.98
CA THR A 57 -4.56 -3.45 15.60
C THR A 57 -3.28 -3.64 16.40
N SER A 58 -2.17 -2.97 16.04
CA SER A 58 -0.97 -2.93 16.88
C SER A 58 -1.20 -2.25 18.24
N ASN A 59 -2.18 -1.33 18.36
CA ASN A 59 -2.48 -0.63 19.62
C ASN A 59 -3.37 -1.43 20.60
N VAL A 60 -3.90 -2.60 20.20
CA VAL A 60 -4.75 -3.43 21.08
C VAL A 60 -3.92 -4.43 21.90
N GLY A 61 -2.62 -4.58 21.62
CA GLY A 61 -1.73 -5.52 22.30
C GLY A 61 -1.03 -5.00 23.56
N GLU A 62 -0.91 -3.68 23.77
CA GLU A 62 -0.13 -3.08 24.89
C GLU A 62 -0.98 -2.58 26.07
N ALA A 63 -2.27 -2.91 26.12
CA ALA A 63 -3.14 -2.54 27.25
C ALA A 63 -3.31 -3.66 28.30
N ASN A 64 -2.46 -4.69 28.27
CA ASN A 64 -2.47 -5.78 29.26
C ASN A 64 -1.02 -6.13 29.69
N HIS A 65 -0.37 -5.28 30.48
CA HIS A 65 0.64 -5.72 31.44
C HIS A 65 0.61 -4.86 32.70
#